data_AF-A0A0N4ZML8-F1
#
_entry.id   AF-A0A0N4ZML8-F1
#
_cell.length_a   1.000
_cell.length_b   1.000
_cell.length_c   1.000
_cell.angle_alpha   90.00
_cell.angle_beta   90.00
_cell.angle_gamma   90.00
#
_symmetry.space_group_name_H-M   'P 1'
#
loop_
_entity.id
_entity.type
_entity.pdbx_description
1 polymer ?
#
loop_
_entity_poly.entity_id
_entity_poly.type
_entity_poly.pdbx_seq_one_letter_code
_entity_poly.pdbx_strand_id
1 'polypeptide(L)'
;MKLLKSENLNSISPCSYPPVADTINCGILPMFKSMGLICDPDHIFSHTELSVLNEKIESIYNIKGDKCICKNSMQYPCWYKFAFAFLRELTPVDGGIKDNYDRNYCPINRTLLHMVNKKKNDYIFSTSKSVQTYGDRFAEILRDRWSASYCGEEILFFIVKNRPKQLIPEGFNNIIPGKSIPIIFVAYGPTVVERLDMFNPTNDNSFFLYHNTILRESLLIENDKLLNGYPLLSVIESTLDTFVTILSNADKQISSPKLKSHIPDWALVVFGCCALLCCLMAIGLCLMRTSARRGSQRGKTNSDPNRRWKAGFVGALMNNGIQNRSEARITAAMVAEQI
;
A
#
# COMPACT_ATOMS: atom_id res chain seq x y z
N MET A 1 -43.86 -7.87 -18.00
CA MET A 1 -42.57 -7.68 -17.30
C MET A 1 -42.80 -8.04 -15.84
N LYS A 2 -42.52 -9.30 -15.46
CA LYS A 2 -42.75 -9.78 -14.09
C LYS A 2 -41.61 -9.26 -13.21
N LEU A 3 -41.96 -8.50 -12.16
CA LEU A 3 -41.09 -8.19 -11.04
C LEU A 3 -40.52 -9.51 -10.50
N LEU A 4 -39.22 -9.72 -10.67
CA LEU A 4 -38.48 -10.73 -9.95
C LEU A 4 -38.55 -10.34 -8.48
N LYS A 5 -39.50 -10.94 -7.75
CA LYS A 5 -39.48 -11.02 -6.30
C LYS A 5 -38.07 -11.50 -5.91
N SER A 6 -37.40 -10.75 -5.04
CA SER A 6 -36.11 -11.13 -4.48
C SER A 6 -36.26 -12.47 -3.77
N GLU A 7 -35.96 -13.56 -4.48
CA GLU A 7 -35.55 -14.78 -3.80
C GLU A 7 -34.32 -14.37 -3.00
N ASN A 8 -34.45 -14.42 -1.67
CA ASN A 8 -33.34 -14.26 -0.73
C ASN A 8 -32.20 -15.16 -1.21
N LEU A 9 -31.22 -14.55 -1.88
CA LEU A 9 -29.96 -15.19 -2.19
C LEU A 9 -29.27 -15.36 -0.83
N ASN A 10 -29.53 -16.49 -0.17
CA ASN A 10 -28.91 -16.89 1.09
C ASN A 10 -27.37 -16.98 1.01
N SER A 11 -26.80 -16.77 -0.18
CA SER A 11 -25.38 -16.57 -0.41
C SER A 11 -25.16 -15.56 -1.52
N ILE A 12 -24.33 -14.56 -1.26
CA ILE A 12 -23.86 -13.60 -2.26
C ILE A 12 -22.35 -13.76 -2.41
N SER A 13 -21.87 -13.85 -3.65
CA SER A 13 -20.43 -13.79 -3.94
C SER A 13 -19.94 -12.33 -3.87
N PRO A 14 -18.65 -12.07 -3.65
CA PRO A 14 -18.13 -10.71 -3.63
C PRO A 14 -18.29 -10.01 -4.98
N CYS A 15 -18.32 -10.74 -6.11
CA CYS A 15 -18.60 -10.16 -7.44
C CYS A 15 -20.07 -9.78 -7.66
N SER A 16 -21.00 -10.50 -7.03
CA SER A 16 -22.44 -10.19 -7.10
C SER A 16 -22.89 -9.17 -6.06
N TYR A 17 -22.03 -8.83 -5.08
CA TYR A 17 -22.33 -7.83 -4.07
C TYR A 17 -22.54 -6.45 -4.72
N PRO A 18 -23.57 -5.69 -4.30
CA PRO A 18 -23.90 -4.41 -4.91
C PRO A 18 -22.76 -3.39 -4.78
N PRO A 19 -22.52 -2.56 -5.82
CA PRO A 19 -21.59 -1.45 -5.71
C PRO A 19 -22.20 -0.35 -4.82
N VAL A 20 -21.38 0.39 -4.06
CA VAL A 20 -21.86 1.47 -3.17
C VAL A 20 -22.68 2.54 -3.90
N ALA A 21 -22.39 2.78 -5.18
CA ALA A 21 -23.12 3.73 -6.00
C ALA A 21 -24.58 3.31 -6.28
N ASP A 22 -24.90 2.01 -6.15
CA ASP A 22 -26.25 1.47 -6.31
C ASP A 22 -27.00 1.52 -4.98
N THR A 23 -27.50 2.71 -4.64
CA THR A 23 -28.20 2.96 -3.37
C THR A 23 -29.42 2.07 -3.16
N ILE A 24 -30.10 1.70 -4.25
CA ILE A 24 -31.31 0.86 -4.22
C ILE A 24 -30.94 -0.54 -3.73
N ASN A 25 -29.97 -1.20 -4.39
CA ASN A 25 -29.58 -2.56 -4.02
C ASN A 25 -28.68 -2.60 -2.78
N CYS A 26 -28.01 -1.50 -2.44
CA CYS A 26 -27.27 -1.37 -1.17
C CYS A 26 -28.17 -1.17 0.06
N GLY A 27 -29.49 -1.12 -0.09
CA GLY A 27 -30.40 -0.98 1.04
C GLY A 27 -30.29 0.37 1.77
N ILE A 28 -29.74 1.39 1.11
CA ILE A 28 -29.58 2.74 1.67
C ILE A 28 -30.62 3.66 1.04
N LEU A 29 -31.39 4.32 1.89
CA LEU A 29 -32.36 5.31 1.42
C LEU A 29 -31.64 6.50 0.75
N PRO A 30 -32.13 7.02 -0.38
CA PRO A 30 -31.51 8.14 -1.11
C PRO A 30 -31.30 9.42 -0.28
N MET A 31 -31.99 9.55 0.86
CA MET A 31 -31.88 10.69 1.77
C MET A 31 -30.64 10.61 2.68
N PHE A 32 -29.97 9.46 2.75
CA PHE A 32 -28.68 9.32 3.43
C PHE A 32 -27.58 9.92 2.56
N LYS A 33 -27.28 11.20 2.79
CA LYS A 33 -26.08 11.84 2.23
C LYS A 33 -24.89 11.39 3.08
N SER A 34 -24.38 10.19 2.82
CA SER A 34 -23.32 9.60 3.65
C SER A 34 -21.94 10.14 3.25
N MET A 35 -21.14 10.56 4.24
CA MET A 35 -19.71 10.81 4.03
C MET A 35 -18.91 9.49 4.04
N GLY A 36 -19.44 8.47 4.71
CA GLY A 36 -18.95 7.09 4.63
C GLY A 36 -19.51 6.32 3.43
N LEU A 37 -18.73 5.35 2.94
CA LEU A 37 -19.15 4.45 1.87
C LEU A 37 -19.80 3.22 2.48
N ILE A 38 -21.11 3.30 2.72
CA ILE A 38 -21.88 2.27 3.42
C ILE A 38 -22.69 1.48 2.37
N CYS A 39 -22.88 0.18 2.58
CA CYS A 39 -23.80 -0.65 1.79
C CYS A 39 -24.33 -1.82 2.64
N ASP A 40 -25.63 -1.83 2.95
CA ASP A 40 -26.33 -2.81 3.78
C ASP A 40 -27.53 -3.43 3.05
N PRO A 41 -27.30 -4.33 2.07
CA PRO A 41 -28.35 -4.94 1.27
C PRO A 41 -29.32 -5.79 2.10
N ASP A 42 -28.86 -6.33 3.24
CA ASP A 42 -29.63 -7.24 4.10
C ASP A 42 -30.39 -6.50 5.22
N HIS A 43 -30.30 -5.17 5.28
CA HIS A 43 -30.85 -4.31 6.33
C HIS A 43 -30.52 -4.84 7.73
N ILE A 44 -29.24 -5.15 7.95
CA ILE A 44 -28.71 -5.61 9.23
C ILE A 44 -28.81 -4.50 10.28
N PHE A 45 -28.47 -3.27 9.85
CA PHE A 45 -28.55 -2.07 10.66
C PHE A 45 -29.88 -1.36 10.40
N SER A 46 -30.42 -0.81 11.48
CA SER A 46 -31.51 0.16 11.39
C SER A 46 -31.01 1.50 10.83
N HIS A 47 -31.92 2.30 10.28
CA HIS A 47 -31.59 3.65 9.83
C HIS A 47 -30.98 4.53 10.93
N THR A 48 -31.41 4.35 12.18
CA THR A 48 -30.86 5.10 13.32
C THR A 48 -29.41 4.70 13.60
N GLU A 49 -29.07 3.42 13.54
CA GLU A 49 -27.69 2.97 13.74
C GLU A 49 -26.77 3.41 12.61
N LEU A 50 -27.28 3.42 11.36
CA LEU A 50 -26.56 3.98 10.21
C LEU A 50 -26.34 5.50 10.35
N SER A 51 -27.30 6.23 10.92
CA SER A 51 -27.14 7.67 11.21
C SER A 51 -26.01 7.92 12.20
N VAL A 52 -26.00 7.19 13.31
CA VAL A 52 -24.96 7.31 14.33
C VAL A 52 -23.58 6.98 13.75
N LEU A 53 -23.48 5.91 12.95
CA LEU A 53 -22.23 5.56 12.26
C LEU A 53 -21.79 6.67 11.29
N ASN A 54 -22.71 7.25 10.53
CA ASN A 54 -22.40 8.34 9.61
C ASN A 54 -21.95 9.61 10.33
N GLU A 55 -22.61 9.98 11.44
CA GLU A 55 -22.21 11.10 12.30
C GLU A 55 -20.80 10.90 12.87
N LYS A 56 -20.47 9.67 13.28
CA LYS A 56 -19.12 9.32 13.74
C LYS A 56 -18.06 9.53 12.65
N ILE A 57 -18.34 9.07 11.42
CA ILE A 57 -17.45 9.22 10.27
C ILE A 57 -17.29 10.72 9.91
N GLU A 58 -18.38 11.46 9.89
CA GLU A 58 -18.38 12.90 9.62
C GLU A 58 -17.57 13.65 10.68
N SER A 59 -17.72 13.32 11.97
CA SER A 59 -16.91 13.87 13.06
C SER A 59 -15.41 13.63 12.84
N ILE A 60 -15.03 12.42 12.43
CA ILE A 60 -13.64 12.07 12.11
C ILE A 60 -13.12 12.95 10.97
N TYR A 61 -13.89 13.10 9.89
CA TYR A 61 -13.50 13.93 8.76
C TYR A 61 -13.47 15.42 9.09
N ASN A 62 -14.37 15.93 9.93
CA ASN A 62 -14.31 17.32 10.38
C ASN A 62 -13.01 17.63 11.15
N ILE A 63 -12.40 16.63 11.80
CA ILE A 63 -11.16 16.79 12.56
C ILE A 63 -9.91 16.51 11.71
N LYS A 64 -10.02 15.58 10.74
CA LYS A 64 -8.86 15.01 10.04
C LYS A 64 -8.87 15.19 8.53
N GLY A 65 -10.00 15.56 7.95
CA GLY A 65 -10.30 15.53 6.53
C GLY A 65 -9.40 16.40 5.67
N ASP A 66 -8.70 17.37 6.27
CA ASP A 66 -7.71 18.23 5.59
C ASP A 66 -6.30 17.65 5.53
N LYS A 67 -6.05 16.51 6.20
CA LYS A 67 -4.73 15.85 6.25
C LYS A 67 -4.57 14.90 5.08
N CYS A 68 -4.31 15.46 3.91
CA CYS A 68 -4.34 14.65 2.69
C CYS A 68 -3.28 13.54 2.68
N ILE A 69 -3.75 12.31 2.44
CA ILE A 69 -2.89 11.13 2.32
C ILE A 69 -2.25 11.09 0.92
N CYS A 70 -3.06 11.36 -0.10
CA CYS A 70 -2.63 11.40 -1.49
C CYS A 70 -2.10 12.81 -1.84
N LYS A 71 -0.93 12.90 -2.47
CA LYS A 71 -0.26 14.18 -2.79
C LYS A 71 -1.03 15.09 -3.76
N ASN A 72 -2.03 14.56 -4.46
CA ASN A 72 -2.74 15.25 -5.55
C ASN A 72 -4.28 15.27 -5.41
N SER A 73 -4.85 14.89 -4.27
CA SER A 73 -6.32 14.92 -4.09
C SER A 73 -6.76 16.19 -3.34
N MET A 74 -7.38 17.14 -4.05
CA MET A 74 -8.07 18.28 -3.43
C MET A 74 -9.54 17.97 -3.07
N GLN A 75 -9.97 16.71 -3.18
CA GLN A 75 -11.34 16.32 -2.89
C GLN A 75 -11.47 15.95 -1.41
N TYR A 76 -12.32 16.70 -0.69
CA TYR A 76 -12.64 16.43 0.70
C TYR A 76 -13.62 15.22 0.81
N PRO A 77 -13.47 14.35 1.82
CA PRO A 77 -12.33 14.28 2.75
C PRO A 77 -11.09 13.70 2.06
N CYS A 78 -9.91 14.29 2.28
CA CYS A 78 -8.67 13.84 1.67
C CYS A 78 -7.83 12.90 2.57
N TRP A 79 -8.34 12.59 3.76
CA TRP A 79 -7.74 11.62 4.70
C TRP A 79 -8.08 10.16 4.31
N TYR A 80 -7.80 9.19 5.18
CA TYR A 80 -8.22 7.81 4.98
C TYR A 80 -9.74 7.69 4.82
N LYS A 81 -10.19 6.84 3.91
CA LYS A 81 -11.63 6.65 3.62
C LYS A 81 -12.14 5.39 4.28
N PHE A 82 -13.21 5.50 5.07
CA PHE A 82 -13.84 4.35 5.71
C PHE A 82 -15.06 3.87 4.92
N ALA A 83 -15.08 2.58 4.62
CA ALA A 83 -16.15 1.89 3.91
C ALA A 83 -16.72 0.73 4.73
N PHE A 84 -18.02 0.48 4.61
CA PHE A 84 -18.76 -0.51 5.42
C PHE A 84 -19.65 -1.36 4.52
N ALA A 85 -19.39 -2.66 4.47
CA ALA A 85 -20.22 -3.65 3.80
C ALA A 85 -20.83 -4.59 4.84
N PHE A 86 -22.13 -4.90 4.70
CA PHE A 86 -22.86 -5.74 5.64
C PHE A 86 -23.43 -6.97 4.94
N LEU A 87 -23.23 -8.14 5.56
CA LEU A 87 -23.77 -9.40 5.08
C LEU A 87 -24.39 -10.19 6.23
N ARG A 88 -25.59 -10.73 6.01
CA ARG A 88 -26.29 -11.49 7.06
C ARG A 88 -25.54 -12.76 7.44
N GLU A 89 -25.13 -13.54 6.46
CA GLU A 89 -24.48 -14.83 6.66
C GLU A 89 -23.40 -15.05 5.60
N LEU A 90 -22.20 -15.43 6.07
CA LEU A 90 -21.10 -15.75 5.18
C LEU A 90 -21.21 -17.23 4.77
N THR A 91 -21.45 -17.45 3.48
CA THR A 91 -21.55 -18.79 2.89
C THR A 91 -20.49 -18.94 1.79
N PRO A 92 -19.76 -20.07 1.77
CA PRO A 92 -18.75 -20.31 0.75
C PRO A 92 -19.42 -20.52 -0.60
N VAL A 93 -18.97 -19.76 -1.61
CA VAL A 93 -19.38 -19.92 -3.00
C VAL A 93 -18.19 -20.46 -3.79
N ASP A 94 -18.34 -21.65 -4.36
CA ASP A 94 -17.33 -22.27 -5.22
C ASP A 94 -16.95 -21.33 -6.37
N GLY A 95 -15.66 -20.98 -6.46
CA GLY A 95 -15.16 -20.04 -7.46
C GLY A 95 -15.62 -18.58 -7.27
N GLY A 96 -16.30 -18.28 -6.16
CA GLY A 96 -16.72 -16.92 -5.77
C GLY A 96 -15.56 -16.05 -5.30
N ILE A 97 -14.44 -16.65 -4.89
CA ILE A 97 -13.19 -15.98 -4.57
C ILE A 97 -12.06 -16.57 -5.42
N LYS A 98 -11.32 -15.69 -6.10
CA LYS A 98 -10.09 -16.02 -6.82
C LYS A 98 -9.12 -14.86 -6.72
N ASP A 99 -7.82 -15.15 -6.77
CA ASP A 99 -6.77 -14.12 -6.65
C ASP A 99 -6.74 -13.11 -7.81
N ASN A 100 -7.35 -13.46 -8.95
CA ASN A 100 -7.44 -12.57 -10.11
C ASN A 100 -8.71 -11.71 -10.12
N TYR A 101 -9.54 -11.79 -9.08
CA TYR A 101 -10.72 -10.93 -8.97
C TYR A 101 -10.33 -9.60 -8.35
N ASP A 102 -10.59 -8.52 -9.08
CA ASP A 102 -10.19 -7.17 -8.71
C ASP A 102 -11.22 -6.13 -9.21
N ARG A 103 -10.81 -4.86 -9.21
CA ARG A 103 -11.58 -3.75 -9.80
C ARG A 103 -11.99 -4.01 -11.25
N ASN A 104 -11.08 -4.52 -12.06
CA ASN A 104 -11.21 -4.59 -13.51
C ASN A 104 -11.93 -5.86 -13.96
N TYR A 105 -11.86 -6.91 -13.15
CA TYR A 105 -12.40 -8.22 -13.47
C TYR A 105 -13.06 -8.87 -12.26
N CYS A 106 -14.40 -8.94 -12.28
CA CYS A 106 -15.15 -9.74 -11.32
C CYS A 106 -16.38 -10.34 -12.01
N PRO A 107 -16.36 -11.64 -12.38
CA PRO A 107 -17.42 -12.24 -13.17
C PRO A 107 -18.69 -12.47 -12.32
N ILE A 108 -19.79 -11.81 -12.70
CA ILE A 108 -21.13 -12.03 -12.14
C ILE A 108 -21.85 -13.13 -12.95
N ASN A 109 -21.21 -14.28 -13.14
CA ASN A 109 -21.82 -15.35 -13.94
C ASN A 109 -22.93 -16.04 -13.15
N ARG A 110 -24.11 -16.21 -13.77
CA ARG A 110 -25.25 -16.96 -13.20
C ARG A 110 -24.86 -18.37 -12.73
N THR A 111 -23.83 -18.97 -13.32
CA THR A 111 -23.27 -20.27 -12.91
C THR A 111 -22.71 -20.25 -11.48
N LEU A 112 -22.08 -19.16 -11.03
CA LEU A 112 -21.63 -19.03 -9.64
C LEU A 112 -22.84 -18.97 -8.68
N LEU A 113 -23.91 -18.28 -9.09
CA LEU A 113 -25.19 -18.23 -8.37
C LEU A 113 -25.98 -19.56 -8.45
N HIS A 114 -25.72 -20.43 -9.43
CA HIS A 114 -26.35 -21.75 -9.56
C HIS A 114 -25.56 -22.86 -8.84
N MET A 115 -24.23 -22.74 -8.73
CA MET A 115 -23.42 -23.65 -7.90
C MET A 115 -23.78 -23.54 -6.41
N VAL A 116 -24.33 -22.39 -6.00
CA VAL A 116 -24.98 -22.11 -4.71
C VAL A 116 -26.23 -22.96 -4.43
N ASN A 117 -26.75 -23.72 -5.41
CA ASN A 117 -27.94 -24.58 -5.25
C ASN A 117 -27.65 -26.10 -5.14
N LYS A 118 -26.39 -26.52 -4.94
CA LYS A 118 -26.05 -27.87 -4.42
C LYS A 118 -26.61 -28.11 -3.02
N LYS A 119 -26.57 -29.35 -2.50
CA LYS A 119 -27.25 -29.76 -1.26
C LYS A 119 -26.66 -29.07 0.00
N LYS A 120 -27.51 -28.80 0.99
CA LYS A 120 -27.23 -28.05 2.25
C LYS A 120 -25.94 -28.44 3.02
N ASN A 121 -25.45 -29.67 2.88
CA ASN A 121 -24.29 -30.16 3.64
C ASN A 121 -22.94 -29.77 3.01
N ASP A 122 -22.91 -29.28 1.78
CA ASP A 122 -21.67 -28.93 1.07
C ASP A 122 -21.23 -27.47 1.31
N TYR A 123 -22.06 -26.62 1.98
CA TYR A 123 -21.78 -25.19 2.23
C TYR A 123 -21.11 -24.87 3.55
N ILE A 124 -20.58 -25.88 4.23
CA ILE A 124 -20.02 -25.68 5.56
C ILE A 124 -18.52 -25.50 5.39
N PHE A 125 -18.02 -24.33 5.84
CA PHE A 125 -16.57 -24.13 5.95
C PHE A 125 -15.94 -25.27 6.75
N SER A 126 -14.86 -25.84 6.22
CA SER A 126 -14.21 -27.00 6.84
C SER A 126 -13.45 -26.64 8.11
N THR A 127 -12.88 -25.44 8.18
CA THR A 127 -12.01 -24.99 9.28
C THR A 127 -12.18 -23.50 9.58
N SER A 128 -11.84 -23.08 10.80
CA SER A 128 -11.78 -21.66 11.18
C SER A 128 -10.90 -20.85 10.22
N LYS A 129 -9.73 -21.40 9.85
CA LYS A 129 -8.81 -20.79 8.89
C LYS A 129 -9.45 -20.59 7.52
N SER A 130 -10.23 -21.55 7.02
CA SER A 130 -10.94 -21.39 5.75
C SER A 130 -11.98 -20.27 5.78
N VAL A 131 -12.70 -20.10 6.91
CA VAL A 131 -13.62 -18.97 7.08
C VAL A 131 -12.84 -17.66 7.05
N GLN A 132 -11.75 -17.58 7.82
CA GLN A 132 -10.94 -16.37 7.93
C GLN A 132 -10.39 -15.96 6.57
N THR A 133 -9.75 -16.89 5.85
CA THR A 133 -9.22 -16.63 4.51
C THR A 133 -10.32 -16.23 3.53
N TYR A 134 -11.49 -16.88 3.57
CA TYR A 134 -12.60 -16.51 2.70
C TYR A 134 -13.15 -15.11 3.03
N GLY A 135 -13.37 -14.80 4.30
CA GLY A 135 -13.85 -13.49 4.75
C GLY A 135 -12.88 -12.35 4.43
N ASP A 136 -11.58 -12.55 4.68
CA ASP A 136 -10.52 -11.60 4.36
C ASP A 136 -10.48 -11.32 2.85
N ARG A 137 -10.46 -12.37 2.02
CA ARG A 137 -10.47 -12.22 0.55
C ARG A 137 -11.77 -11.61 0.03
N PHE A 138 -12.91 -11.91 0.66
CA PHE A 138 -14.19 -11.29 0.30
C PHE A 138 -14.11 -9.78 0.49
N ALA A 139 -13.60 -9.33 1.64
CA ALA A 139 -13.43 -7.92 1.95
C ALA A 139 -12.46 -7.23 0.98
N GLU A 140 -11.35 -7.89 0.64
CA GLU A 140 -10.37 -7.37 -0.34
C GLU A 140 -11.01 -7.16 -1.73
N ILE A 141 -11.71 -8.18 -2.26
CA ILE A 141 -12.37 -8.08 -3.56
C ILE A 141 -13.44 -6.98 -3.53
N LEU A 142 -14.22 -6.85 -2.46
CA LEU A 142 -15.19 -5.77 -2.32
C LEU A 142 -14.52 -4.39 -2.38
N ARG A 143 -13.44 -4.22 -1.61
CA ARG A 143 -12.69 -2.95 -1.54
C ARG A 143 -12.22 -2.55 -2.94
N ASP A 144 -11.59 -3.49 -3.65
CA ASP A 144 -11.04 -3.25 -4.99
C ASP A 144 -12.14 -2.89 -5.98
N ARG A 145 -13.26 -3.63 -5.96
CA ARG A 145 -14.42 -3.33 -6.81
C ARG A 145 -15.04 -1.98 -6.54
N TRP A 146 -15.13 -1.60 -5.27
CA TRP A 146 -15.71 -0.30 -4.89
C TRP A 146 -14.82 0.85 -5.30
N SER A 147 -13.49 0.65 -5.31
CA SER A 147 -12.52 1.64 -5.79
C SER A 147 -12.82 3.04 -5.23
N ALA A 148 -13.08 3.05 -3.93
CA ALA A 148 -13.47 4.19 -3.13
C ALA A 148 -12.45 5.34 -3.13
N SER A 149 -11.22 5.02 -3.51
CA SER A 149 -10.02 5.80 -3.25
C SER A 149 -9.31 6.18 -4.54
N TYR A 150 -8.46 7.20 -4.43
CA TYR A 150 -7.64 7.66 -5.55
C TYR A 150 -6.24 7.06 -5.53
N CYS A 151 -5.68 6.84 -4.34
CA CYS A 151 -4.33 6.32 -4.18
C CYS A 151 -4.27 5.07 -3.29
N GLY A 152 -5.39 4.45 -2.93
CA GLY A 152 -5.38 3.29 -2.04
C GLY A 152 -5.50 3.68 -0.55
N GLU A 153 -6.11 4.83 -0.26
CA GLU A 153 -6.32 5.35 1.09
C GLU A 153 -7.57 4.81 1.82
N GLU A 154 -8.26 3.84 1.24
CA GLU A 154 -9.49 3.25 1.78
C GLU A 154 -9.25 2.08 2.73
N ILE A 155 -10.16 1.95 3.69
CA ILE A 155 -10.24 0.85 4.64
C ILE A 155 -11.68 0.36 4.60
N LEU A 156 -11.87 -0.90 4.20
CA LEU A 156 -13.20 -1.51 4.13
C LEU A 156 -13.41 -2.45 5.32
N PHE A 157 -14.43 -2.16 6.10
CA PHE A 157 -14.98 -3.04 7.12
C PHE A 157 -16.06 -3.90 6.50
N PHE A 158 -15.87 -5.22 6.52
CA PHE A 158 -16.85 -6.20 6.08
C PHE A 158 -17.44 -6.90 7.30
N ILE A 159 -18.70 -6.59 7.59
CA ILE A 159 -19.39 -7.04 8.78
C ILE A 159 -20.35 -8.18 8.43
N VAL A 160 -20.16 -9.32 9.09
CA VAL A 160 -21.05 -10.47 8.96
C VAL A 160 -21.89 -10.59 10.23
N LYS A 161 -23.21 -10.48 10.12
CA LYS A 161 -24.14 -10.51 11.27
C LYS A 161 -24.12 -11.87 11.99
N ASN A 162 -24.14 -12.95 11.22
CA ASN A 162 -24.10 -14.32 11.73
C ASN A 162 -22.69 -14.87 11.59
N ARG A 163 -21.91 -14.84 12.67
CA ARG A 163 -20.57 -15.41 12.73
C ARG A 163 -20.63 -16.91 12.40
N PRO A 164 -19.81 -17.38 11.44
CA PRO A 164 -19.73 -18.80 11.13
C PRO A 164 -19.33 -19.62 12.36
N LYS A 165 -19.96 -20.78 12.55
CA LYS A 165 -19.79 -21.61 13.76
C LYS A 165 -18.34 -22.01 14.03
N GLN A 166 -17.54 -22.15 12.98
CA GLN A 166 -16.12 -22.50 13.05
C GLN A 166 -15.27 -21.40 13.69
N LEU A 167 -15.76 -20.16 13.76
CA LEU A 167 -15.10 -19.03 14.42
C LEU A 167 -15.67 -18.76 15.82
N ILE A 168 -16.57 -19.60 16.31
CA ILE A 168 -17.10 -19.53 17.67
C ILE A 168 -16.29 -20.52 18.52
N PRO A 169 -15.52 -20.05 19.52
CA PRO A 169 -14.78 -20.94 20.40
C PRO A 169 -15.71 -21.85 21.20
N GLU A 170 -15.21 -23.03 21.57
CA GLU A 170 -15.93 -23.94 22.47
C GLU A 170 -16.27 -23.22 23.78
N GLY A 171 -17.53 -23.36 24.25
CA GLY A 171 -18.05 -22.66 25.43
C GLY A 171 -18.88 -21.40 25.12
N PHE A 172 -18.75 -20.80 23.94
CA PHE A 172 -19.56 -19.64 23.54
C PHE A 172 -20.91 -20.02 22.89
N ASN A 173 -21.10 -21.30 22.56
CA ASN A 173 -22.34 -21.84 21.96
C ASN A 173 -23.60 -21.70 22.84
N ASN A 174 -23.43 -21.34 24.13
CA ASN A 174 -24.50 -21.29 25.12
C ASN A 174 -24.86 -19.88 25.60
N ILE A 175 -24.22 -18.82 25.09
CA ILE A 175 -24.28 -17.51 25.78
C ILE A 175 -25.64 -16.83 25.61
N ILE A 176 -26.32 -16.90 24.46
CA ILE A 176 -27.74 -16.46 24.32
C ILE A 176 -28.44 -17.26 23.19
N PRO A 177 -29.42 -18.14 23.50
CA PRO A 177 -30.22 -18.80 22.47
C PRO A 177 -30.93 -17.76 21.59
N GLY A 178 -30.73 -17.84 20.27
CA GLY A 178 -31.42 -16.97 19.30
C GLY A 178 -30.73 -15.62 19.01
N LYS A 179 -29.59 -15.29 19.64
CA LYS A 179 -28.84 -14.06 19.32
C LYS A 179 -27.70 -14.36 18.35
N SER A 180 -27.69 -13.67 17.21
CA SER A 180 -26.60 -13.72 16.24
C SER A 180 -25.37 -13.00 16.79
N ILE A 181 -24.21 -13.66 16.80
CA ILE A 181 -22.93 -13.05 17.15
C ILE A 181 -22.31 -12.55 15.84
N PRO A 182 -22.01 -11.25 15.69
CA PRO A 182 -21.37 -10.74 14.49
C PRO A 182 -19.84 -10.92 14.50
N ILE A 183 -19.23 -10.72 13.34
CA ILE A 183 -17.78 -10.66 13.15
C ILE A 183 -17.43 -9.60 12.12
N ILE A 184 -16.29 -8.94 12.30
CA ILE A 184 -15.77 -7.90 11.41
C ILE A 184 -14.48 -8.41 10.75
N PHE A 185 -14.47 -8.40 9.42
CA PHE A 185 -13.27 -8.53 8.59
C PHE A 185 -12.87 -7.14 8.08
N VAL A 186 -11.59 -6.93 7.79
CA VAL A 186 -11.10 -5.65 7.30
C VAL A 186 -10.11 -5.84 6.16
N ALA A 187 -10.28 -5.04 5.11
CA ALA A 187 -9.33 -4.92 4.00
C ALA A 187 -8.73 -3.50 3.95
N TYR A 188 -7.41 -3.41 3.77
CA TYR A 188 -6.66 -2.14 3.85
C TYR A 188 -6.02 -1.79 2.52
N GLY A 189 -6.37 -0.65 1.93
CA GLY A 189 -5.80 -0.18 0.67
C GLY A 189 -4.26 -0.12 0.70
N PRO A 190 -3.60 -0.19 -0.47
CA PRO A 190 -2.13 -0.29 -0.54
C PRO A 190 -1.42 0.86 0.16
N THR A 191 -1.90 2.10 0.05
CA THR A 191 -1.30 3.24 0.74
C THR A 191 -1.45 3.16 2.26
N VAL A 192 -2.53 2.59 2.76
CA VAL A 192 -2.71 2.35 4.20
C VAL A 192 -1.64 1.39 4.71
N VAL A 193 -1.44 0.27 3.99
CA VAL A 193 -0.44 -0.74 4.31
C VAL A 193 0.96 -0.14 4.31
N GLU A 194 1.35 0.53 3.21
CA GLU A 194 2.68 1.15 3.07
C GLU A 194 2.99 2.14 4.20
N ARG A 195 2.02 2.96 4.61
CA ARG A 195 2.22 3.94 5.70
C ARG A 195 2.36 3.28 7.06
N LEU A 196 1.64 2.19 7.32
CA LEU A 196 1.74 1.44 8.56
C LEU A 196 3.05 0.65 8.65
N ASP A 197 3.55 0.14 7.52
CA ASP A 197 4.84 -0.55 7.47
C ASP A 197 6.00 0.43 7.75
N MET A 198 5.92 1.67 7.26
CA MET A 198 6.90 2.72 7.58
C MET A 198 6.95 3.09 9.07
N PHE A 199 5.85 2.84 9.82
CA PHE A 199 5.76 3.12 11.26
C PHE A 199 6.41 2.02 12.12
N ASN A 200 6.50 0.77 11.62
CA ASN A 200 7.10 -0.35 12.34
C ASN A 200 8.27 -0.99 11.56
N PRO A 201 9.42 -0.31 11.40
CA PRO A 201 10.60 -0.94 10.83
C PRO A 201 11.20 -1.90 11.86
N THR A 202 10.70 -3.13 11.92
CA THR A 202 11.43 -4.19 12.61
C THR A 202 12.58 -4.64 11.71
N ASN A 203 13.79 -4.64 12.27
CA ASN A 203 14.96 -5.27 11.68
C ASN A 203 14.64 -6.75 11.48
N ASP A 204 14.35 -7.19 10.26
CA ASP A 204 14.98 -8.38 9.67
C ASP A 204 14.48 -8.66 8.25
N ASN A 205 15.37 -9.27 7.48
CA ASN A 205 15.29 -9.54 6.03
C ASN A 205 14.18 -10.53 5.62
N SER A 206 12.91 -10.17 5.81
CA SER A 206 11.79 -10.90 5.20
C SER A 206 10.98 -9.97 4.30
N PHE A 207 11.30 -9.99 3.01
CA PHE A 207 10.67 -9.16 1.96
C PHE A 207 9.18 -9.46 1.70
N PHE A 208 8.54 -10.38 2.42
CA PHE A 208 7.13 -10.72 2.23
C PHE A 208 6.57 -11.25 3.57
N LEU A 209 5.55 -10.58 4.15
CA LEU A 209 4.55 -11.05 5.15
C LEU A 209 4.40 -10.30 6.50
N TYR A 210 5.18 -9.26 6.83
CA TYR A 210 5.03 -8.54 8.12
C TYR A 210 4.13 -7.29 8.06
N HIS A 211 3.03 -7.35 7.31
CA HIS A 211 2.17 -6.19 7.10
C HIS A 211 0.93 -6.28 8.01
N ASN A 212 0.63 -5.20 8.74
CA ASN A 212 -0.61 -4.99 9.52
C ASN A 212 -0.80 -5.69 10.89
N THR A 213 0.25 -6.11 11.61
CA THR A 213 0.05 -6.78 12.93
C THR A 213 -0.76 -5.94 13.93
N ILE A 214 -0.48 -4.63 14.07
CA ILE A 214 -1.16 -3.79 15.08
C ILE A 214 -2.66 -3.62 14.78
N LEU A 215 -3.04 -3.25 13.56
CA LEU A 215 -4.46 -3.08 13.23
C LEU A 215 -5.19 -4.43 13.25
N ARG A 216 -4.52 -5.51 12.85
CA ARG A 216 -5.08 -6.86 12.92
C ARG A 216 -5.27 -7.32 14.36
N GLU A 217 -4.29 -7.13 15.23
CA GLU A 217 -4.37 -7.44 16.67
C GLU A 217 -5.47 -6.61 17.33
N SER A 218 -5.55 -5.32 17.02
CA SER A 218 -6.63 -4.46 17.50
C SER A 218 -8.01 -4.97 17.05
N LEU A 219 -8.14 -5.39 15.79
CA LEU A 219 -9.39 -5.95 15.27
C LEU A 219 -9.75 -7.28 15.95
N LEU A 220 -8.77 -8.14 16.26
CA LEU A 220 -8.99 -9.38 16.99
C LEU A 220 -9.57 -9.09 18.38
N ILE A 221 -8.99 -8.13 19.11
CA ILE A 221 -9.48 -7.71 20.43
C ILE A 221 -10.92 -7.17 20.34
N GLU A 222 -11.23 -6.36 19.34
CA GLU A 222 -12.59 -5.83 19.13
C GLU A 222 -13.59 -6.94 18.75
N ASN A 223 -13.17 -7.91 17.93
CA ASN A 223 -13.99 -9.08 17.58
C ASN A 223 -14.25 -10.00 18.78
N ASP A 224 -13.37 -10.05 19.77
CA ASP A 224 -13.58 -10.79 21.01
C ASP A 224 -14.65 -10.10 21.89
N LYS A 225 -14.75 -8.77 21.86
CA LYS A 225 -15.87 -8.07 22.51
C LYS A 225 -17.22 -8.49 21.93
N LEU A 226 -17.30 -8.72 20.62
CA LEU A 226 -18.54 -9.23 19.99
C LEU A 226 -18.91 -10.64 20.50
N LEU A 227 -17.92 -11.51 20.72
CA LEU A 227 -18.14 -12.82 21.35
C LEU A 227 -18.69 -12.69 22.77
N ASN A 228 -18.23 -11.68 23.50
CA ASN A 228 -18.68 -11.36 24.86
C ASN A 228 -20.03 -10.61 24.91
N GLY A 229 -20.72 -10.46 23.77
CA GLY A 229 -22.09 -9.93 23.73
C GLY A 229 -22.20 -8.42 23.65
N TYR A 230 -21.10 -7.70 23.42
CA TYR A 230 -21.11 -6.24 23.22
C TYR A 230 -21.92 -5.87 21.95
N PRO A 231 -22.65 -4.74 21.96
CA PRO A 231 -23.38 -4.28 20.79
C PRO A 231 -22.47 -4.00 19.59
N LEU A 232 -22.91 -4.40 18.39
CA LEU A 232 -22.13 -4.27 17.17
C LEU A 232 -21.75 -2.82 16.85
N LEU A 233 -22.71 -1.90 16.94
CA LEU A 233 -22.45 -0.47 16.70
C LEU A 233 -21.35 0.07 17.63
N SER A 234 -21.42 -0.27 18.93
CA SER A 234 -20.41 0.16 19.91
C SER A 234 -19.02 -0.40 19.61
N VAL A 235 -18.92 -1.65 19.15
CA VAL A 235 -17.64 -2.23 18.74
C VAL A 235 -17.11 -1.56 17.47
N ILE A 236 -17.97 -1.25 16.49
CA ILE A 236 -17.57 -0.51 15.29
C ILE A 236 -17.01 0.87 15.65
N GLU A 237 -17.68 1.60 16.55
CA GLU A 237 -17.20 2.91 17.02
C GLU A 237 -15.85 2.80 17.74
N SER A 238 -15.70 1.82 18.64
CA SER A 238 -14.43 1.54 19.35
C SER A 238 -13.30 1.17 18.38
N THR A 239 -13.62 0.36 17.37
CA THR A 239 -12.67 -0.04 16.31
C THR A 239 -12.23 1.18 15.50
N LEU A 240 -13.18 2.04 15.10
CA LEU A 240 -12.89 3.29 14.40
C LEU A 240 -11.99 4.21 15.23
N ASP A 241 -12.30 4.43 16.51
CA ASP A 241 -11.49 5.29 17.37
C ASP A 241 -10.06 4.77 17.52
N THR A 242 -9.91 3.45 17.67
CA THR A 242 -8.60 2.80 17.75
C THR A 242 -7.83 2.94 16.44
N PHE A 243 -8.47 2.70 15.30
CA PHE A 243 -7.87 2.82 13.98
C PHE A 243 -7.46 4.27 13.68
N VAL A 244 -8.36 5.23 13.95
CA VAL A 244 -8.09 6.67 13.80
C VAL A 244 -6.87 7.08 14.62
N THR A 245 -6.74 6.56 15.83
CA THR A 245 -5.60 6.84 16.71
C THR A 245 -4.31 6.26 16.14
N ILE A 246 -4.31 4.99 15.74
CA ILE A 246 -3.15 4.30 15.17
C ILE A 246 -2.69 5.00 13.89
N LEU A 247 -3.62 5.26 12.97
CA LEU A 247 -3.34 5.95 11.69
C LEU A 247 -2.84 7.38 11.91
N SER A 248 -3.45 8.11 12.84
CA SER A 248 -2.98 9.46 13.20
C SER A 248 -1.56 9.45 13.77
N ASN A 249 -1.20 8.43 14.54
CA ASN A 249 0.13 8.30 15.11
C ASN A 249 1.16 7.95 14.03
N ALA A 250 0.80 7.06 13.09
CA ALA A 250 1.61 6.76 11.92
C ALA A 250 1.88 8.03 11.08
N ASP A 251 0.84 8.80 10.78
CA ASP A 251 0.98 10.04 10.00
C ASP A 251 1.85 11.10 10.70
N LYS A 252 1.74 11.25 12.03
CA LYS A 252 2.57 12.17 12.81
C LYS A 252 4.05 11.83 12.73
N GLN A 253 4.40 10.54 12.77
CA GLN A 253 5.80 10.11 12.68
C GLN A 253 6.36 10.25 11.28
N ILE A 254 5.59 9.94 10.23
CA ILE A 254 5.99 10.14 8.84
C ILE A 254 6.21 11.63 8.53
N SER A 255 5.35 12.49 9.09
CA SER A 255 5.43 13.95 8.92
C SER A 255 6.49 14.60 9.80
N SER A 256 6.99 13.89 10.82
CA SER A 256 8.12 14.38 11.59
C SER A 256 9.32 14.48 10.64
N PRO A 257 10.03 15.62 10.62
CA PRO A 257 11.16 15.76 9.73
C PRO A 257 12.15 14.66 10.11
N LYS A 258 12.30 13.64 9.25
CA LYS A 258 13.48 12.78 9.25
C LYS A 258 14.64 13.74 9.44
N LEU A 259 15.36 13.62 10.56
CA LEU A 259 16.58 14.38 10.80
C LEU A 259 17.31 14.37 9.47
N LYS A 260 17.36 15.52 8.78
CA LYS A 260 18.29 15.71 7.66
C LYS A 260 19.58 15.19 8.23
N SER A 261 20.15 14.15 7.62
CA SER A 261 21.41 13.56 8.05
C SER A 261 22.36 14.73 8.30
N HIS A 262 22.52 15.12 9.57
CA HIS A 262 23.28 16.29 9.92
C HIS A 262 24.69 15.85 9.65
N ILE A 263 25.22 16.23 8.51
CA ILE A 263 26.65 16.09 8.26
C ILE A 263 27.27 16.87 9.41
N PRO A 264 27.99 16.21 10.32
CA PRO A 264 28.46 16.87 11.53
C PRO A 264 29.40 18.00 11.11
N ASP A 265 29.35 19.14 11.82
CA ASP A 265 30.02 20.37 11.38
C ASP A 265 31.53 20.18 11.18
N TRP A 266 32.14 19.24 11.92
CA TRP A 266 33.54 18.86 11.72
C TRP A 266 33.81 18.32 10.32
N ALA A 267 32.88 17.58 9.72
CA ALA A 267 33.04 17.01 8.38
C ALA A 267 32.96 18.11 7.31
N LEU A 268 32.08 19.09 7.49
CA LEU A 268 32.02 20.28 6.61
C LEU A 268 33.32 21.09 6.65
N VAL A 269 33.89 21.28 7.84
CA VAL A 269 35.18 21.96 8.01
C VAL A 269 36.31 21.18 7.33
N VAL A 270 36.36 19.85 7.50
CA VAL A 270 37.38 18.99 6.87
C VAL A 270 37.28 19.04 5.34
N PHE A 271 36.08 18.94 4.77
CA PHE A 271 35.87 19.07 3.32
C PHE A 271 36.25 20.47 2.81
N GLY A 272 35.91 21.53 3.55
CA GLY A 272 36.29 22.89 3.22
C GLY A 272 37.81 23.12 3.21
N CYS A 273 38.50 22.65 4.26
CA CYS A 273 39.96 22.73 4.34
C CYS A 273 40.65 21.92 3.23
N CYS A 274 40.13 20.72 2.92
CA CYS A 274 40.68 19.87 1.87
C CYS A 274 40.52 20.52 0.47
N ALA A 275 39.35 21.10 0.19
CA ALA A 275 39.11 21.83 -1.05
C ALA A 275 40.03 23.06 -1.17
N LEU A 276 40.24 23.80 -0.08
CA LEU A 276 41.13 24.97 -0.06
C LEU A 276 42.59 24.58 -0.30
N LEU A 277 43.06 23.47 0.29
CA LEU A 277 44.40 22.93 0.02
C LEU A 277 44.57 22.51 -1.45
N CYS A 278 43.56 21.87 -2.05
CA CYS A 278 43.56 21.53 -3.47
C CYS A 278 43.63 22.79 -4.36
N CYS A 279 42.89 23.84 -4.02
CA CYS A 279 42.94 25.13 -4.72
C CYS A 279 44.31 25.79 -4.60
N LEU A 280 44.92 25.79 -3.41
CA LEU A 280 46.27 26.35 -3.20
C LEU A 280 47.33 25.58 -3.98
N MET A 281 47.24 24.25 -4.06
CA MET A 281 48.14 23.44 -4.90
C MET A 281 47.97 23.77 -6.40
N ALA A 282 46.73 23.93 -6.88
CA ALA A 282 46.47 24.32 -8.26
C ALA A 282 47.03 25.72 -8.58
N ILE A 283 46.88 26.69 -7.66
CA ILE A 283 47.45 28.03 -7.79
C ILE A 283 48.99 27.98 -7.77
N GLY A 284 49.58 27.18 -6.89
CA GLY A 284 51.03 26.96 -6.83
C GLY A 284 51.60 26.38 -8.14
N LEU A 285 50.90 25.43 -8.75
CA LEU A 285 51.26 24.88 -10.06
C LEU A 285 51.12 25.90 -11.20
N CYS A 286 50.12 26.77 -11.14
CA CYS A 286 49.95 27.86 -12.11
C CYS A 286 51.04 28.95 -11.98
N LEU A 287 51.46 29.28 -10.75
CA LEU A 287 52.52 30.27 -10.48
C LEU A 287 53.93 29.73 -10.75
N MET A 288 54.20 28.44 -10.52
CA MET A 288 55.49 27.84 -10.93
C MET A 288 55.65 27.79 -12.45
N ARG A 289 54.54 27.67 -13.19
CA ARG A 289 54.57 27.69 -14.67
C ARG A 289 54.91 29.07 -15.23
N THR A 290 54.70 30.15 -14.47
CA THR A 290 55.07 31.53 -14.87
C THR A 290 56.45 31.95 -14.38
N SER A 291 56.96 31.41 -13.26
CA SER A 291 58.31 31.72 -12.76
C SER A 291 59.44 31.08 -13.58
N ALA A 292 59.21 29.91 -14.20
CA ALA A 292 60.18 29.25 -15.07
C ALA A 292 60.47 30.00 -16.41
N ARG A 293 59.70 31.04 -16.75
CA ARG A 293 59.90 31.84 -17.98
C ARG A 293 60.70 33.13 -17.81
N ARG A 294 61.12 33.48 -16.60
CA ARG A 294 61.96 34.67 -16.32
C ARG A 294 63.24 34.31 -15.57
N GLY A 295 64.10 33.54 -16.23
CA GLY A 295 65.47 33.30 -15.81
C GLY A 295 66.37 33.24 -17.05
N SER A 296 67.05 34.35 -17.33
CA SER A 296 68.09 34.46 -18.34
C SER A 296 69.27 33.54 -17.99
N GLN A 297 69.68 32.67 -18.92
CA GLN A 297 71.11 32.39 -19.13
C GLN A 297 71.39 32.14 -20.62
N ARG A 298 72.17 33.08 -21.17
CA ARG A 298 72.80 33.05 -22.49
C ARG A 298 74.19 32.42 -22.31
N GLY A 299 74.48 31.34 -23.02
CA GLY A 299 75.87 30.87 -23.19
C GLY A 299 76.05 29.38 -23.53
N LYS A 300 76.11 29.08 -24.85
CA LYS A 300 77.01 28.14 -25.60
C LYS A 300 77.32 26.73 -25.03
N THR A 301 77.49 25.63 -25.79
CA THR A 301 77.28 25.17 -27.19
C THR A 301 77.57 23.66 -27.20
N ASN A 302 76.89 22.91 -28.06
CA ASN A 302 77.27 21.64 -28.71
C ASN A 302 77.76 20.45 -27.86
N SER A 303 76.92 19.41 -27.78
CA SER A 303 77.16 18.11 -28.46
C SER A 303 76.08 17.09 -28.10
N ASP A 304 75.30 16.70 -29.12
CA ASP A 304 74.86 15.34 -29.48
C ASP A 304 74.27 14.34 -28.43
N PRO A 305 73.55 13.29 -28.86
CA PRO A 305 72.16 13.13 -28.50
C PRO A 305 71.99 11.75 -27.85
N ASN A 306 72.25 11.59 -26.57
CA ASN A 306 71.94 10.32 -25.91
C ASN A 306 71.56 10.51 -24.44
N ARG A 307 70.32 10.97 -24.30
CA ARG A 307 69.57 11.00 -23.05
C ARG A 307 69.25 9.56 -22.64
N ARG A 308 70.07 8.95 -21.78
CA ARG A 308 69.73 7.67 -21.14
C ARG A 308 70.20 7.59 -19.68
N TRP A 309 69.34 8.07 -18.78
CA TRP A 309 69.20 7.61 -17.39
C TRP A 309 67.70 7.75 -17.03
N LYS A 310 66.90 6.70 -17.25
CA LYS A 310 66.40 5.71 -16.25
C LYS A 310 65.81 6.32 -14.97
N ALA A 311 64.48 6.49 -14.98
CA ALA A 311 63.53 6.14 -13.93
C ALA A 311 62.16 6.09 -14.64
N GLY A 312 61.40 5.00 -14.72
CA GLY A 312 61.08 4.07 -13.65
C GLY A 312 59.66 4.36 -13.14
N PHE A 313 58.64 4.27 -14.01
CA PHE A 313 57.26 4.07 -13.58
C PHE A 313 56.68 2.88 -14.34
N VAL A 314 56.41 1.85 -13.54
CA VAL A 314 55.69 0.63 -13.89
C VAL A 314 54.23 1.02 -14.10
N GLY A 315 53.82 1.11 -15.36
CA GLY A 315 52.43 1.09 -15.78
C GLY A 315 52.26 -0.10 -16.71
N ALA A 316 51.72 -1.19 -16.16
CA ALA A 316 51.42 -2.40 -16.91
C ALA A 316 50.28 -2.13 -17.90
N LEU A 317 50.57 -2.29 -19.19
CA LEU A 317 49.61 -2.59 -20.24
C LEU A 317 50.31 -3.50 -21.24
N MET A 318 50.11 -4.81 -21.08
CA MET A 318 50.53 -5.81 -22.05
C MET A 318 49.55 -5.83 -23.22
N ASN A 319 50.13 -5.55 -24.38
CA ASN A 319 49.57 -5.75 -25.70
C ASN A 319 50.00 -7.15 -26.19
N ASN A 320 49.10 -7.89 -26.83
CA ASN A 320 49.39 -8.96 -27.78
C ASN A 320 48.15 -9.03 -28.68
N GLY A 321 48.17 -8.78 -29.98
CA GLY A 321 49.24 -8.38 -30.87
C GLY A 321 48.69 -8.30 -32.30
N ILE A 322 49.61 -8.07 -33.24
CA ILE A 322 49.58 -8.59 -34.61
C ILE A 322 48.74 -7.79 -35.64
N GLN A 323 49.51 -7.00 -36.40
CA GLN A 323 49.55 -6.89 -37.86
C GLN A 323 48.49 -6.09 -38.66
N ASN A 324 49.10 -5.31 -39.56
CA ASN A 324 48.66 -4.86 -40.88
C ASN A 324 47.86 -3.54 -40.91
N ARG A 325 48.43 -2.48 -41.51
CA ARG A 325 48.34 -2.16 -42.97
C ARG A 325 46.86 -2.11 -43.36
N SER A 326 46.29 -1.05 -43.91
CA SER A 326 46.76 0.19 -44.53
C SER A 326 45.48 0.90 -45.00
N GLU A 327 45.58 2.15 -45.44
CA GLU A 327 44.56 2.87 -46.23
C GLU A 327 43.45 3.53 -45.40
N ALA A 328 43.50 4.85 -45.27
CA ALA A 328 42.93 5.86 -46.18
C ALA A 328 41.51 6.22 -45.71
N ARG A 329 41.37 7.33 -44.98
CA ARG A 329 40.98 8.63 -45.55
C ARG A 329 39.72 8.56 -46.41
N ILE A 330 38.69 9.23 -45.88
CA ILE A 330 37.68 10.01 -46.60
C ILE A 330 36.56 9.19 -47.24
N THR A 331 35.41 9.18 -46.58
CA THR A 331 34.11 9.76 -47.02
C THR A 331 33.09 9.37 -45.95
N ALA A 332 32.61 10.32 -45.14
CA ALA A 332 31.33 10.99 -45.39
C ALA A 332 30.15 10.01 -45.48
N ALA A 333 29.39 9.97 -44.39
CA ALA A 333 27.93 9.98 -44.30
C ALA A 333 27.08 9.12 -45.26
N MET A 334 26.06 8.54 -44.63
CA MET A 334 24.73 8.22 -45.15
C MET A 334 24.50 6.87 -45.85
N VAL A 335 23.22 6.49 -45.73
CA VAL A 335 22.49 5.38 -46.37
C VAL A 335 22.58 4.09 -45.53
N ALA A 336 21.67 3.93 -44.57
CA ALA A 336 20.37 3.23 -44.73
C ALA A 336 20.58 1.71 -44.77
N GLU A 337 20.09 1.00 -43.76
CA GLU A 337 18.79 0.30 -43.86
C GLU A 337 18.88 -0.90 -44.82
N GLN A 338 19.04 -2.09 -44.23
CA GLN A 338 18.53 -3.41 -44.65
C GLN A 338 19.42 -4.52 -44.08
N ILE A 339 19.06 -5.05 -42.91
CA ILE A 339 18.47 -6.40 -42.76
C ILE A 339 17.39 -6.29 -41.68
#